data_AF-A0A0X8H1U0-F1
#
_entry.id   AF-A0A0X8H1U0-F1
#
_cell.length_a   1.000
_cell.length_b   1.000
_cell.length_c   1.000
_cell.angle_alpha   90.00
_cell.angle_beta   90.00
_cell.angle_gamma   90.00
#
_symmetry.space_group_name_H-M   'P 1'
#
loop_
_entity.id
_entity.type
_entity.pdbx_description
1 polymer ?
#
loop_
_entity_poly.entity_id
_entity_poly.type
_entity_poly.pdbx_seq_one_letter_code
_entity_poly.pdbx_strand_id
1 'polypeptide(L)'
;MKLTKVIDALFIGTRYGSWGMGVLGIILSVILAFANLSMGLGPTLLCVAALFVSLGITVLLAPQKLSDRFMKSNNKVTAGVVCILGAAIIAGLTYYTNGGFPIMNLLFI
;
A
#
# COMPACT_ATOMS: atom_id res chain seq x y z
N MET A 1 15.73 -25.06 23.14
CA MET A 1 16.54 -23.82 23.00
C MET A 1 16.83 -23.38 21.56
N LYS A 2 16.96 -24.27 20.56
CA LYS A 2 17.18 -23.85 19.16
C LYS A 2 15.88 -23.61 18.36
N LEU A 3 14.82 -24.39 18.63
CA LEU A 3 13.54 -24.30 17.92
C LEU A 3 12.84 -22.94 18.12
N THR A 4 12.84 -22.42 19.35
CA THR A 4 12.24 -21.11 19.68
C THR A 4 12.94 -19.97 18.94
N LYS A 5 14.28 -19.99 18.83
CA LYS A 5 15.04 -19.00 18.06
C LYS A 5 14.72 -19.02 16.56
N VAL A 6 14.48 -20.21 16.00
CA VAL A 6 14.10 -20.34 14.58
C VAL A 6 12.68 -19.80 14.35
N ILE A 7 11.75 -20.10 15.26
CA ILE A 7 10.38 -19.57 15.21
C ILE A 7 10.40 -18.03 15.32
N ASP A 8 11.16 -17.47 16.26
CA ASP A 8 11.30 -16.02 16.42
C ASP A 8 11.91 -15.37 15.16
N ALA A 9 12.94 -15.98 14.58
CA ALA A 9 13.56 -15.51 13.35
C ALA A 9 12.59 -15.57 12.15
N LEU A 10 11.75 -16.61 12.07
CA LEU A 10 10.72 -16.73 11.04
C LEU A 10 9.70 -15.60 11.17
N PHE A 11 9.16 -15.34 12.37
CA PHE A 11 8.22 -14.24 12.61
C PHE A 11 8.82 -12.86 12.28
N ILE A 12 10.09 -12.66 12.62
CA ILE A 12 10.83 -11.45 12.24
C ILE A 12 10.90 -11.35 10.70
N GLY A 13 11.28 -12.43 10.03
CA GLY A 13 11.33 -12.52 8.56
C GLY A 13 9.99 -12.20 7.90
N THR A 14 8.89 -12.80 8.36
CA THR A 14 7.54 -12.56 7.82
C THR A 14 7.11 -11.11 8.03
N ARG A 15 7.47 -10.49 9.16
CA ARG A 15 7.16 -9.09 9.44
C ARG A 15 7.91 -8.14 8.50
N TYR A 16 9.20 -8.38 8.25
CA TYR A 16 9.95 -7.59 7.27
C TYR A 16 9.53 -7.89 5.83
N GLY A 17 9.16 -9.13 5.51
CA GLY A 17 8.66 -9.52 4.19
C GLY A 17 7.33 -8.84 3.85
N SER A 18 6.37 -8.84 4.77
CA SER A 18 5.09 -8.14 4.60
C SER A 18 5.26 -6.63 4.48
N TRP A 19 6.17 -6.03 5.25
CA TRP A 19 6.54 -4.63 5.06
C TRP A 19 7.18 -4.36 3.69
N GLY A 20 8.09 -5.25 3.25
CA GLY A 20 8.72 -5.17 1.93
C GLY A 20 7.71 -5.25 0.78
N MET A 21 6.69 -6.10 0.89
CA MET A 21 5.58 -6.15 -0.07
C MET A 21 4.80 -4.84 -0.11
N GLY A 22 4.60 -4.19 1.05
CA GLY A 22 4.04 -2.85 1.12
C GLY A 22 4.86 -1.84 0.30
N VAL A 23 6.18 -1.82 0.50
CA VAL A 23 7.10 -0.93 -0.23
C VAL A 23 7.11 -1.21 -1.74
N LEU A 24 7.14 -2.49 -2.13
CA LEU A 24 7.05 -2.89 -3.54
C LEU A 24 5.74 -2.42 -4.17
N GLY A 25 4.63 -2.48 -3.41
CA GLY A 25 3.35 -1.93 -3.84
C GLY A 25 3.41 -0.44 -4.18
N ILE A 26 4.25 0.35 -3.49
CA ILE A 26 4.37 1.80 -3.74
C ILE A 26 5.00 1.99 -5.12
N ILE A 27 6.13 1.30 -5.34
CA ILE A 27 6.90 1.37 -6.59
C ILE A 27 6.00 0.96 -7.76
N LEU A 28 5.31 -0.18 -7.62
CA LEU A 28 4.42 -0.71 -8.64
C LEU A 28 3.25 0.24 -8.94
N SER A 29 2.63 0.81 -7.89
CA SER A 29 1.51 1.74 -8.05
C SER A 29 1.91 3.03 -8.75
N VAL A 30 3.13 3.55 -8.48
CA VAL A 30 3.67 4.72 -9.19
C VAL A 30 3.89 4.40 -10.66
N ILE A 31 4.54 3.27 -10.98
CA ILE A 31 4.79 2.85 -12.37
C ILE A 31 3.47 2.68 -13.12
N LEU A 32 2.49 1.99 -12.52
CA LEU A 32 1.17 1.78 -13.10
C LEU A 32 0.41 3.09 -13.31
N ALA A 33 0.52 4.06 -12.39
CA ALA A 33 -0.10 5.37 -12.56
C ALA A 33 0.44 6.09 -13.82
N PHE A 34 1.75 6.03 -14.06
CA PHE A 34 2.36 6.59 -15.27
C PHE A 34 1.99 5.82 -16.54
N ALA A 35 1.96 4.49 -16.48
CA ALA A 35 1.58 3.64 -17.61
C ALA A 35 0.11 3.83 -18.02
N ASN A 36 -0.75 4.20 -17.07
CA ASN A 36 -2.19 4.38 -17.28
C ASN A 36 -2.60 5.84 -17.55
N LEU A 37 -1.68 6.82 -17.52
CA LEU A 37 -1.98 8.23 -17.83
C LEU A 37 -2.62 8.42 -19.21
N SER A 38 -2.23 7.60 -20.19
CA SER A 38 -2.73 7.66 -21.56
C SER A 38 -4.16 7.11 -21.73
N MET A 39 -4.66 6.34 -20.77
CA MET A 39 -6.01 5.74 -20.80
C MET A 39 -7.09 6.62 -20.17
N GLY A 40 -6.71 7.77 -19.61
CA GLY A 40 -7.61 8.74 -18.99
C GLY A 40 -7.59 8.73 -17.47
N LEU A 41 -8.39 9.61 -16.86
CA LEU A 41 -8.33 9.92 -15.43
C LEU A 41 -8.80 8.75 -14.52
N GLY A 42 -9.72 7.91 -14.97
CA GLY A 42 -10.26 6.80 -14.17
C GLY A 42 -9.18 5.79 -13.74
N PRO A 43 -8.47 5.15 -14.68
CA PRO A 43 -7.38 4.23 -14.38
C PRO A 43 -6.27 4.85 -13.52
N THR A 44 -5.91 6.11 -13.78
CA THR A 44 -4.90 6.82 -12.99
C THR A 44 -5.35 7.02 -11.55
N LEU A 45 -6.60 7.43 -11.31
CA LEU A 45 -7.17 7.59 -9.97
C LEU A 45 -7.22 6.26 -9.20
N LEU A 46 -7.46 5.15 -9.90
CA LEU A 46 -7.39 3.82 -9.28
C LEU A 46 -5.97 3.46 -8.85
N CYS A 47 -4.96 3.79 -9.66
CA CYS A 47 -3.55 3.60 -9.30
C CYS A 47 -3.16 4.49 -8.10
N VAL A 48 -3.69 5.71 -8.03
CA VAL A 48 -3.51 6.61 -6.88
C VAL A 48 -4.15 6.01 -5.63
N ALA A 49 -5.36 5.44 -5.73
CA ALA A 49 -5.98 4.73 -4.61
C ALA A 49 -5.10 3.54 -4.15
N ALA A 50 -4.57 2.74 -5.08
CA ALA A 50 -3.65 1.64 -4.77
C ALA A 50 -2.37 2.12 -4.07
N LEU A 51 -1.83 3.27 -4.50
CA LEU A 51 -0.70 3.94 -3.85
C LEU A 51 -1.02 4.32 -2.40
N PHE A 52 -2.21 4.88 -2.14
CA PHE A 52 -2.66 5.19 -0.78
C PHE A 52 -2.83 3.94 0.09
N VAL A 53 -3.36 2.84 -0.45
CA VAL A 53 -3.43 1.55 0.27
C VAL A 53 -2.03 1.07 0.61
N SER A 54 -1.13 1.07 -0.37
CA SER A 54 0.24 0.60 -0.20
C SER A 54 1.02 1.45 0.81
N LEU A 55 0.87 2.78 0.79
CA LEU A 55 1.39 3.68 1.83
C LEU A 55 0.81 3.36 3.20
N GLY A 56 -0.51 3.19 3.29
CA GLY A 56 -1.18 2.86 4.55
C GLY A 56 -0.67 1.55 5.15
N ILE A 57 -0.55 0.50 4.34
CA ILE A 57 -0.01 -0.81 4.72
C ILE A 57 1.46 -0.68 5.13
N THR A 58 2.28 0.03 4.36
CA THR A 58 3.71 0.23 4.65
C THR A 58 3.90 0.96 5.98
N VAL A 59 3.09 2.00 6.23
CA VAL A 59 3.11 2.74 7.49
C VAL A 59 2.63 1.85 8.62
N LEU A 60 1.54 1.10 8.49
CA LEU A 60 1.02 0.23 9.55
C LEU A 60 1.97 -0.91 9.92
N LEU A 61 2.53 -1.58 8.91
CA LEU A 61 3.43 -2.71 9.07
C LEU A 61 4.88 -2.31 9.36
N ALA A 62 5.19 -1.01 9.34
CA ALA A 62 6.55 -0.53 9.62
C ALA A 62 7.08 -1.11 10.93
N PRO A 63 8.27 -1.73 10.93
CA PRO A 63 8.83 -2.32 12.15
C PRO A 63 9.09 -1.20 13.18
N GLN A 64 8.82 -1.49 14.46
CA GLN A 64 8.85 -0.48 15.53
C GLN A 64 10.19 0.29 15.59
N LYS A 65 11.30 -0.42 15.39
CA LYS A 65 12.65 0.18 15.33
C LYS A 65 12.80 1.26 14.25
N LEU A 66 12.07 1.13 13.15
CA LEU A 66 12.02 2.13 12.08
C LEU A 66 10.96 3.19 12.38
N SER A 67 9.76 2.81 12.81
CA SER A 67 8.69 3.78 13.06
C SER A 67 9.00 4.74 14.19
N ASP A 68 9.65 4.29 15.28
CA ASP A 68 9.94 5.13 16.45
C ASP A 68 10.90 6.30 16.15
N ARG A 69 11.66 6.22 15.04
CA ARG A 69 12.48 7.33 14.52
C ARG A 69 11.68 8.38 13.76
N PHE A 70 10.59 7.99 13.11
CA PHE A 70 9.85 8.84 12.17
C PHE A 70 8.49 9.31 12.72
N MET A 71 7.81 8.49 13.53
CA MET A 71 6.46 8.78 14.06
C MET A 71 6.16 8.05 15.38
N LYS A 72 5.47 8.72 16.31
CA LYS A 72 4.90 8.08 17.49
C LYS A 72 3.87 7.00 17.11
N SER A 73 3.84 5.91 17.85
CA SER A 73 3.00 4.72 17.58
C SER A 73 1.50 5.03 17.36
N ASN A 74 0.93 5.97 18.12
CA ASN A 74 -0.48 6.36 17.95
C ASN A 74 -0.72 7.04 16.58
N ASN A 75 0.17 7.96 16.19
CA ASN A 75 0.07 8.67 14.91
C ASN A 75 0.29 7.74 13.71
N LYS A 76 1.10 6.70 13.87
CA LYS A 76 1.34 5.68 12.86
C LYS A 76 0.06 4.94 12.49
N VAL A 77 -0.73 4.54 13.49
CA VAL A 77 -2.02 3.86 13.25
C VAL A 77 -3.00 4.81 12.60
N THR A 78 -3.12 6.05 13.09
CA THR A 78 -4.00 7.06 12.50
C THR A 78 -3.63 7.36 11.05
N ALA A 79 -2.35 7.60 10.74
CA ALA A 79 -1.89 7.87 9.38
C ALA A 79 -2.18 6.70 8.44
N GLY A 80 -1.92 5.47 8.88
CA GLY A 80 -2.23 4.27 8.11
C GLY A 80 -3.71 4.11 7.79
N VAL A 81 -4.57 4.29 8.79
CA VAL A 81 -6.03 4.19 8.63
C VAL A 81 -6.56 5.30 7.74
N VAL A 82 -6.07 6.54 7.90
CA VAL A 82 -6.46 7.68 7.05
C VAL A 82 -6.08 7.42 5.59
N CYS A 83 -4.90 6.88 5.31
CA CYS A 83 -4.51 6.50 3.95
C CYS A 83 -5.45 5.44 3.35
N ILE A 84 -5.81 4.41 4.12
CA ILE A 84 -6.73 3.35 3.65
C ILE A 84 -8.13 3.91 3.39
N LEU A 85 -8.64 4.77 4.28
CA LEU A 85 -9.93 5.43 4.10
C LEU A 85 -9.92 6.34 2.86
N GLY A 86 -8.85 7.11 2.66
CA GLY A 86 -8.66 7.94 1.47
C GLY A 86 -8.68 7.10 0.19
N ALA A 87 -7.98 5.97 0.18
CA ALA A 87 -8.00 5.04 -0.93
C ALA A 87 -9.40 4.49 -1.23
N ALA A 88 -10.15 4.09 -0.19
CA ALA A 88 -11.50 3.57 -0.35
C ALA A 88 -12.45 4.62 -0.94
N ILE A 89 -12.33 5.87 -0.51
CA ILE A 89 -13.12 6.99 -1.05
C ILE A 89 -12.78 7.22 -2.53
N ILE A 90 -11.50 7.27 -2.89
CA ILE A 90 -11.08 7.51 -4.28
C ILE A 90 -11.53 6.35 -5.18
N ALA A 91 -11.36 5.10 -4.74
CA ALA A 91 -11.81 3.93 -5.49
C ALA A 91 -13.34 3.90 -5.65
N GLY A 92 -14.08 4.22 -4.58
CA GLY A 92 -15.54 4.29 -4.60
C GLY A 92 -16.07 5.40 -5.52
N LEU A 93 -15.47 6.59 -5.48
CA LEU A 93 -15.79 7.68 -6.41
C LEU A 93 -15.50 7.26 -7.85
N THR A 94 -14.33 6.69 -8.11
CA THR A 94 -13.94 6.23 -9.45
C THR A 94 -14.91 5.18 -10.00
N TYR A 95 -15.37 4.26 -9.14
CA TYR A 95 -16.38 3.26 -9.50
C TYR A 95 -17.73 3.90 -9.83
N TYR A 96 -18.20 4.82 -8.98
CA TYR A 96 -19.49 5.49 -9.17
C TYR A 96 -19.49 6.36 -10.44
N THR A 97 -18.42 7.11 -10.71
CA THR A 97 -18.35 8.01 -11.85
C THR A 97 -18.22 7.29 -13.19
N ASN A 98 -17.56 6.12 -13.22
CA ASN A 98 -17.34 5.36 -14.45
C ASN A 98 -18.38 4.23 -14.66
N GLY A 99 -19.33 4.05 -13.75
CA GLY A 99 -20.30 2.95 -13.81
C GLY A 99 -19.68 1.56 -13.64
N GLY A 100 -18.50 1.48 -13.02
CA GLY A 100 -17.68 0.28 -12.93
C GLY A 100 -16.20 0.60 -12.75
N PHE A 101 -15.36 -0.43 -12.61
CA PHE A 101 -13.90 -0.20 -12.65
C PHE A 101 -13.44 0.01 -14.09
N PRO A 102 -12.69 1.08 -14.36
CA PRO A 102 -12.20 1.36 -15.70
C PRO A 102 -11.15 0.31 -16.12
N ILE A 103 -11.04 0.08 -17.43
CA ILE A 103 -10.05 -0.84 -17.99
C ILE A 103 -8.66 -0.26 -17.71
N MET A 104 -7.81 -1.06 -17.06
CA MET A 104 -6.43 -0.70 -16.77
C MET A 104 -5.48 -1.42 -17.71
N ASN A 105 -4.43 -0.71 -18.13
CA ASN A 105 -3.29 -1.31 -18.80
C ASN A 105 -2.45 -2.06 -17.76
N LEU A 106 -2.72 -3.35 -17.64
CA LEU A 106 -1.96 -4.29 -16.79
C LEU A 106 -0.83 -4.97 -17.57
N LEU A 107 -0.60 -4.66 -18.86
CA LEU A 107 0.40 -5.32 -19.71
C LEU A 107 1.86 -5.08 -19.29
N PHE A 108 2.09 -4.29 -18.23
CA PHE A 108 3.41 -4.09 -17.63
C PHE A 108 3.63 -4.92 -16.35
N ILE A 109 2.74 -5.87 -16.05
CA ILE A 109 2.94 -6.95 -15.06
C ILE A 109 3.45 -8.21 -15.75
#